data_AF-A0A7V4Y5M5-F1
#
_entry.id   AF-A0A7V4Y5M5-F1
#
_cell.length_a   1.000
_cell.length_b   1.000
_cell.length_c   1.000
_cell.angle_alpha   90.00
_cell.angle_beta   90.00
_cell.angle_gamma   90.00
#
_symmetry.space_group_name_H-M   'P 1'
#
loop_
_entity.id
_entity.type
_entity.pdbx_description
1 polymer ?
#
loop_
_entity_poly.entity_id
_entity_poly.type
_entity_poly.pdbx_seq_one_letter_code
_entity_poly.pdbx_strand_id
1 'polypeptide(L)'
;MSKPKVAFYWCASCGGCEEAVVDLAEKILKVVEAVDIVFWPVALDFKKKDVEAMPDASIAVSFINGSVRLSEQEEMVHLLRRKSQLVVAFGSCAHLGGIPGLANFWNKEAIFRRAYFTTPSTVNPDKVVPQEKIVVEGKELTLPAFYDTVRALDQVIDVDYYLPGCAPPPQLVWNAVVAILEGKLPPKGSVLSPNKSLCDDCDRNKTKPEKLSIKEFKRPWEIMLDPEKCFLAQGVICMGPATRTGCEERCISANMPCRGCFGPTDQVYDQGAKFLSALASLIEAKDEKEIEKIVETIVDPAGTFYRFSLPKSILGRRKMEAIK
;
A
#
# COMPACT_ATOMS: atom_id res chain seq x y z
N MET A 1 -2.93 33.47 14.29
CA MET A 1 -1.98 32.89 13.33
C MET A 1 -2.78 32.37 12.13
N SER A 2 -2.23 32.44 10.92
CA SER A 2 -2.85 31.79 9.76
C SER A 2 -2.86 30.27 9.96
N LYS A 3 -3.96 29.60 9.62
CA LYS A 3 -4.03 28.13 9.68
C LYS A 3 -2.94 27.51 8.79
N PRO A 4 -2.30 26.41 9.22
CA PRO A 4 -1.37 25.67 8.36
C PRO A 4 -2.10 25.14 7.12
N LYS A 5 -1.46 25.26 5.96
CA LYS A 5 -2.00 24.78 4.68
C LYS A 5 -1.74 23.29 4.53
N VAL A 6 -2.77 22.53 4.16
CA VAL A 6 -2.70 21.08 3.99
C VAL A 6 -3.20 20.69 2.61
N ALA A 7 -2.53 19.72 2.00
CA ALA A 7 -2.95 19.12 0.74
C ALA A 7 -3.12 17.61 0.85
N PHE A 8 -4.04 17.08 0.07
CA PHE A 8 -4.30 15.66 -0.13
C PHE A 8 -4.28 15.38 -1.63
N TYR A 9 -3.60 14.32 -2.04
CA TYR A 9 -3.56 13.93 -3.45
C TYR A 9 -3.50 12.42 -3.63
N TRP A 10 -4.22 11.93 -4.63
CA TRP A 10 -4.27 10.53 -5.02
C TRP A 10 -3.41 10.22 -6.26
N CYS A 11 -2.60 9.17 -6.21
CA CYS A 11 -1.90 8.66 -7.39
C CYS A 11 -2.65 7.42 -7.93
N ALA A 12 -1.97 6.30 -8.20
CA ALA A 12 -2.62 5.03 -8.47
C ALA A 12 -3.25 4.50 -7.17
N SER A 13 -4.44 5.00 -6.86
CA SER A 13 -5.18 4.81 -5.62
C SER A 13 -6.58 4.25 -5.89
N CYS A 14 -7.21 3.69 -4.86
CA CYS A 14 -8.59 3.20 -4.89
C CYS A 14 -9.59 4.14 -4.19
N GLY A 15 -9.16 5.32 -3.73
CA GLY A 15 -9.97 6.25 -2.95
C GLY A 15 -10.07 5.93 -1.46
N GLY A 16 -9.73 4.71 -1.03
CA GLY A 16 -9.90 4.30 0.38
C GLY A 16 -9.11 5.11 1.41
N CYS A 17 -7.97 5.72 1.04
CA CYS A 17 -7.26 6.62 1.95
C CYS A 17 -7.96 7.98 2.10
N GLU A 18 -8.65 8.45 1.05
CA GLU A 18 -9.47 9.65 1.13
C GLU A 18 -10.68 9.40 2.04
N GLU A 19 -11.36 8.27 1.84
CA GLU A 19 -12.46 7.84 2.71
C GLU A 19 -12.00 7.69 4.17
N ALA A 20 -10.78 7.21 4.42
CA ALA A 20 -10.25 7.14 5.79
C ALA A 20 -10.11 8.52 6.48
N VAL A 21 -9.99 9.62 5.71
CA VAL A 21 -10.05 10.99 6.24
C VAL A 21 -11.49 11.39 6.53
N VAL A 22 -12.44 11.02 5.66
CA VAL A 22 -13.88 11.27 5.85
C VAL A 22 -14.42 10.47 7.05
N ASP A 23 -13.94 9.25 7.26
CA ASP A 23 -14.24 8.36 8.39
C ASP A 23 -13.75 8.88 9.75
N LEU A 24 -13.07 10.04 9.79
CA LEU A 24 -12.90 10.79 11.04
C LEU A 24 -14.24 11.25 11.64
N ALA A 25 -15.34 11.16 10.87
CA ALA A 25 -16.69 11.51 11.28
C ALA A 25 -16.70 12.93 11.88
N GLU A 26 -17.25 13.14 13.07
CA GLU A 26 -17.34 14.47 13.69
C GLU A 26 -15.96 15.09 13.96
N LYS A 27 -14.90 14.29 14.09
CA LYS A 27 -13.53 14.81 14.28
C LYS A 27 -13.02 15.55 13.04
N ILE A 28 -13.58 15.32 11.85
CA ILE A 28 -13.19 16.06 10.64
C ILE A 28 -13.45 17.56 10.80
N LEU A 29 -14.48 17.95 11.55
CA LEU A 29 -14.81 19.34 11.83
C LEU A 29 -13.67 20.04 12.57
N LYS A 30 -13.04 19.34 13.51
CA LYS A 30 -11.85 19.84 14.23
C LYS A 30 -10.65 20.00 13.30
N VAL A 31 -10.51 19.13 12.30
CA VAL A 31 -9.43 19.23 11.30
C VAL A 31 -9.62 20.49 10.46
N VAL A 32 -10.80 20.70 9.87
CA VAL A 32 -11.07 21.89 9.03
C VAL A 32 -11.07 23.20 9.83
N GLU A 33 -11.37 23.15 11.14
CA GLU A 33 -11.15 24.28 12.05
C GLU A 33 -9.67 24.59 12.25
N ALA A 34 -8.81 23.57 12.29
CA ALA A 34 -7.38 23.71 12.55
C ALA A 34 -6.54 24.02 11.30
N VAL A 35 -6.94 23.59 10.10
CA VAL A 35 -6.13 23.68 8.88
C VAL A 35 -6.84 24.40 7.74
N ASP A 36 -6.07 24.87 6.76
CA ASP A 36 -6.57 25.36 5.49
C ASP A 36 -6.30 24.31 4.41
N ILE A 37 -7.34 23.66 3.88
CA ILE A 37 -7.18 22.63 2.85
C ILE A 37 -7.09 23.32 1.49
N VAL A 38 -5.88 23.34 0.93
CA VAL A 38 -5.57 24.08 -0.30
C VAL A 38 -5.60 23.21 -1.56
N PHE A 39 -5.64 21.89 -1.38
CA PHE A 39 -5.73 20.96 -2.49
C PHE A 39 -6.26 19.62 -2.00
N TRP A 40 -7.42 19.21 -2.53
CA TRP A 40 -8.01 17.90 -2.24
C TRP A 40 -9.01 17.52 -3.35
N PRO A 41 -8.55 16.93 -4.47
CA PRO A 41 -9.35 16.80 -5.69
C PRO A 41 -10.69 16.04 -5.54
N VAL A 42 -10.79 15.13 -4.57
CA VAL A 42 -12.03 14.37 -4.31
C VAL A 42 -13.11 15.22 -3.65
N ALA A 43 -12.72 16.24 -2.87
CA ALA A 43 -13.62 16.98 -1.98
C ALA A 43 -13.77 18.46 -2.37
N LEU A 44 -12.79 19.03 -3.08
CA LEU A 44 -12.68 20.47 -3.35
C LEU A 44 -12.29 20.73 -4.81
N ASP A 45 -12.65 21.91 -5.32
CA ASP A 45 -12.53 22.24 -6.75
C ASP A 45 -11.14 22.74 -7.18
N PHE A 46 -10.16 22.81 -6.27
CA PHE A 46 -8.80 23.22 -6.60
C PHE A 46 -8.19 22.32 -7.68
N LYS A 47 -7.53 22.95 -8.66
CA LYS A 47 -6.88 22.29 -9.79
C LYS A 47 -5.36 22.45 -9.68
N LYS A 48 -4.62 21.71 -10.52
CA LYS A 48 -3.16 21.76 -10.59
C LYS A 48 -2.59 23.19 -10.67
N LYS A 49 -3.18 24.05 -11.50
CA LYS A 49 -2.77 25.46 -11.67
C LYS A 49 -2.80 26.26 -10.36
N ASP A 50 -3.72 25.93 -9.46
CA ASP A 50 -3.87 26.64 -8.19
C ASP A 50 -2.69 26.29 -7.27
N VAL A 51 -2.24 25.03 -7.30
CA VAL A 51 -1.04 24.56 -6.59
C VAL A 51 0.24 25.13 -7.22
N GLU A 52 0.33 25.19 -8.54
CA GLU A 52 1.48 25.77 -9.26
C GLU A 52 1.73 27.23 -8.89
N ALA A 53 0.64 28.01 -8.75
CA ALA A 53 0.67 29.42 -8.38
C ALA A 53 1.07 29.68 -6.92
N MET A 54 1.04 28.67 -6.04
CA MET A 54 1.45 28.82 -4.65
C MET A 54 2.97 29.03 -4.54
N PRO A 55 3.49 29.78 -3.55
CA PRO A 55 4.92 29.80 -3.29
C PRO A 55 5.46 28.42 -2.91
N ASP A 56 6.72 28.15 -3.24
CA ASP A 56 7.40 26.92 -2.80
C ASP A 56 7.47 26.86 -1.27
N ALA A 57 7.43 25.64 -0.71
CA ALA A 57 7.36 25.39 0.74
C ALA A 57 6.23 26.14 1.50
N SER A 58 5.16 26.56 0.82
CA SER A 58 4.02 27.23 1.46
C SER A 58 2.94 26.29 1.99
N ILE A 59 2.93 25.02 1.56
CA ILE A 59 2.06 23.97 2.11
C ILE A 59 2.78 23.37 3.32
N ALA A 60 2.14 23.37 4.49
CA ALA A 60 2.75 22.81 5.71
C ALA A 60 2.93 21.29 5.57
N VAL A 61 1.92 20.58 5.08
CA VAL A 61 2.00 19.14 4.83
C VAL A 61 1.14 18.70 3.65
N SER A 62 1.69 17.81 2.82
CA SER A 62 0.94 17.06 1.82
C SER A 62 0.82 15.59 2.20
N PHE A 63 -0.40 15.08 2.30
CA PHE A 63 -0.68 13.65 2.40
C PHE A 63 -0.90 13.10 0.99
N ILE A 64 0.05 12.31 0.51
CA ILE A 64 0.00 11.74 -0.84
C ILE A 64 -0.29 10.25 -0.72
N ASN A 65 -1.43 9.82 -1.28
CA ASN A 65 -1.83 8.41 -1.31
C ASN A 65 -1.70 7.81 -2.72
N GLY A 66 -1.78 6.48 -2.82
CA GLY A 66 -1.56 5.77 -4.08
C GLY A 66 -0.09 5.62 -4.45
N SER A 67 0.20 4.71 -5.38
CA SER A 67 1.54 4.50 -5.93
C SER A 67 1.73 5.26 -7.25
N VAL A 68 2.97 5.43 -7.71
CA VAL A 68 3.25 6.13 -8.97
C VAL A 68 3.33 5.11 -10.10
N ARG A 69 2.42 5.25 -11.08
CA ARG A 69 2.34 4.41 -12.29
C ARG A 69 2.17 5.20 -13.58
N LEU A 70 1.74 6.46 -13.49
CA LEU A 70 1.51 7.35 -14.62
C LEU A 70 2.44 8.57 -14.57
N SER A 71 2.74 9.15 -15.73
CA SER A 71 3.58 10.36 -15.81
C SER A 71 2.95 11.58 -15.13
N GLU A 72 1.62 11.73 -15.19
CA GLU A 72 0.90 12.80 -14.47
C GLU A 72 1.07 12.68 -12.95
N GLN A 73 1.07 11.45 -12.43
CA GLN A 73 1.25 11.21 -11.00
C GLN A 73 2.67 11.61 -10.58
N GLU A 74 3.68 11.23 -11.36
CA GLU A 74 5.07 11.63 -11.12
C GLU A 74 5.23 13.17 -11.14
N GLU A 75 4.64 13.84 -12.12
CA GLU A 75 4.64 15.30 -12.20
C GLU A 75 4.00 15.94 -10.95
N MET A 76 2.82 15.45 -10.55
CA MET A 76 2.09 15.97 -9.41
C MET A 76 2.81 15.75 -8.09
N VAL A 77 3.45 14.60 -7.87
CA VAL A 77 4.20 14.38 -6.62
C VAL A 77 5.46 15.24 -6.56
N HIS A 78 6.15 15.49 -7.68
CA HIS A 78 7.26 16.46 -7.71
C HIS A 78 6.80 17.89 -7.44
N LEU A 79 5.67 18.29 -8.00
CA LEU A 79 5.05 19.60 -7.73
C LEU A 79 4.72 19.73 -6.24
N LEU A 80 3.98 18.77 -5.66
CA LEU A 80 3.58 18.80 -4.27
C LEU A 80 4.78 18.75 -3.33
N ARG A 81 5.80 17.94 -3.63
CA ARG A 81 7.05 17.92 -2.85
C ARG A 81 7.71 19.29 -2.80
N ARG A 82 7.81 20.00 -3.94
CA ARG A 82 8.37 21.35 -4.01
C ARG A 82 7.53 22.38 -3.25
N LYS A 83 6.20 22.28 -3.31
CA LYS A 83 5.27 23.19 -2.61
C LYS A 83 5.15 22.91 -1.12
N SER A 84 5.56 21.73 -0.63
CA SER A 84 5.33 21.28 0.74
C SER A 84 6.57 21.29 1.61
N GLN A 85 6.41 21.67 2.87
CA GLN A 85 7.43 21.52 3.91
C GLN A 85 7.53 20.05 4.34
N LEU A 86 6.39 19.38 4.55
CA LEU A 86 6.31 17.95 4.86
C LEU A 86 5.55 17.17 3.79
N VAL A 87 5.99 15.95 3.50
CA VAL A 87 5.25 14.96 2.70
C VAL A 87 5.07 13.69 3.51
N VAL A 88 3.83 13.24 3.58
CA VAL A 88 3.44 11.97 4.22
C VAL A 88 2.99 10.99 3.14
N ALA A 89 3.68 9.85 3.04
CA ALA A 89 3.21 8.71 2.26
C ALA A 89 2.00 8.09 2.96
N PHE A 90 0.81 8.40 2.46
CA PHE A 90 -0.46 8.07 3.09
C PHE A 90 -1.05 6.77 2.52
N GLY A 91 -0.99 5.70 3.31
CA GLY A 91 -1.49 4.39 2.97
C GLY A 91 -0.45 3.46 2.32
N SER A 92 -0.80 2.18 2.28
CA SER A 92 0.09 1.10 1.81
C SER A 92 0.55 1.27 0.37
N CYS A 93 -0.26 1.88 -0.51
CA CYS A 93 0.15 2.14 -1.89
C CYS A 93 1.29 3.16 -1.97
N ALA A 94 1.20 4.27 -1.22
CA ALA A 94 2.26 5.28 -1.20
C ALA A 94 3.51 4.78 -0.45
N HIS A 95 3.32 4.04 0.65
CA HIS A 95 4.40 3.50 1.46
C HIS A 95 5.14 2.34 0.77
N LEU A 96 4.40 1.33 0.30
CA LEU A 96 4.94 0.02 -0.10
C LEU A 96 4.75 -0.29 -1.60
N GLY A 97 3.95 0.52 -2.32
CA GLY A 97 3.51 0.26 -3.68
C GLY A 97 2.10 -0.36 -3.76
N GLY A 98 1.67 -1.07 -2.71
CA GLY A 98 0.32 -1.56 -2.50
C GLY A 98 -0.12 -2.64 -3.48
N ILE A 99 -1.44 -2.90 -3.53
CA ILE A 99 -2.05 -3.87 -4.45
C ILE A 99 -1.72 -3.57 -5.93
N PRO A 100 -1.76 -2.30 -6.41
CA PRO A 100 -1.35 -2.01 -7.78
C PRO A 100 0.07 -2.46 -8.08
N GLY A 101 0.94 -2.51 -7.07
CA GLY A 101 2.32 -2.99 -7.17
C GLY A 101 2.47 -4.39 -7.76
N LEU A 102 1.48 -5.27 -7.61
CA LEU A 102 1.47 -6.60 -8.23
C LEU A 102 1.51 -6.56 -9.77
N ALA A 103 1.15 -5.43 -10.38
CA ALA A 103 1.33 -5.20 -11.80
C ALA A 103 2.80 -5.29 -12.24
N ASN A 104 3.77 -5.20 -11.32
CA ASN A 104 5.20 -5.36 -11.63
C ASN A 104 5.61 -6.80 -12.00
N PHE A 105 4.70 -7.78 -11.88
CA PHE A 105 4.89 -9.10 -12.50
C PHE A 105 4.66 -9.09 -14.02
N TRP A 106 4.08 -8.02 -14.55
CA TRP A 106 3.69 -7.85 -15.94
C TRP A 106 4.25 -6.53 -16.51
N ASN A 107 4.24 -6.39 -17.84
CA ASN A 107 4.60 -5.16 -18.53
C ASN A 107 3.34 -4.44 -19.05
N LYS A 108 3.49 -3.20 -19.55
CA LYS A 108 2.42 -2.38 -20.14
C LYS A 108 1.68 -3.16 -21.21
N GLU A 109 2.41 -3.82 -22.11
CA GLU A 109 1.83 -4.59 -23.22
C GLU A 109 0.92 -5.72 -22.74
N ALA A 110 1.37 -6.57 -21.81
CA ALA A 110 0.57 -7.67 -21.28
C ALA A 110 -0.68 -7.17 -20.54
N ILE A 111 -0.54 -6.08 -19.77
CA ILE A 111 -1.67 -5.44 -19.07
C ILE A 111 -2.68 -4.89 -20.09
N PHE A 112 -2.22 -4.18 -21.11
CA PHE A 112 -3.07 -3.60 -22.15
C PHE A 112 -3.72 -4.69 -23.00
N ARG A 113 -2.98 -5.75 -23.33
CA ARG A 113 -3.52 -6.96 -24.00
C ARG A 113 -4.66 -7.56 -23.21
N ARG A 114 -4.52 -7.66 -21.88
CA ARG A 114 -5.61 -8.14 -21.03
C ARG A 114 -6.79 -7.17 -21.02
N ALA A 115 -6.56 -5.90 -20.75
CA ALA A 115 -7.61 -4.90 -20.53
C ALA A 115 -8.40 -4.53 -21.81
N TYR A 116 -7.74 -4.48 -22.97
CA TYR A 116 -8.32 -3.92 -24.20
C TYR A 116 -8.54 -4.94 -25.32
N PHE A 117 -8.19 -6.21 -25.13
CA PHE A 117 -8.36 -7.23 -26.16
C PHE A 117 -8.91 -8.56 -25.65
N THR A 118 -8.33 -9.13 -24.59
CA THR A 118 -8.60 -10.54 -24.22
C THR A 118 -9.62 -10.71 -23.09
N THR A 119 -10.12 -9.64 -22.50
CA THR A 119 -11.27 -9.70 -21.58
C THR A 119 -12.52 -10.16 -22.32
N PRO A 120 -13.31 -11.10 -21.76
CA PRO A 120 -14.43 -11.72 -22.47
C PRO A 120 -15.49 -10.75 -23.03
N SER A 121 -15.64 -9.58 -22.39
CA SER A 121 -16.62 -8.55 -22.74
C SER A 121 -16.09 -7.50 -23.73
N THR A 122 -14.82 -7.53 -24.10
CA THR A 122 -14.22 -6.46 -24.90
C THR A 122 -14.45 -6.70 -26.39
N VAL A 123 -15.11 -5.75 -27.05
CA VAL A 123 -15.27 -5.69 -28.50
C VAL A 123 -14.32 -4.62 -29.03
N ASN A 124 -13.24 -5.05 -29.69
CA ASN A 124 -12.20 -4.16 -30.23
C ASN A 124 -11.69 -4.67 -31.59
N PRO A 125 -12.53 -4.65 -32.64
CA PRO A 125 -12.18 -5.19 -33.96
C PRO A 125 -11.00 -4.45 -34.61
N ASP A 126 -10.90 -3.14 -34.37
CA ASP A 126 -9.85 -2.28 -34.94
C ASP A 126 -8.52 -2.37 -34.18
N LYS A 127 -8.48 -3.17 -33.12
CA LYS A 127 -7.29 -3.47 -32.33
C LYS A 127 -6.60 -2.22 -31.76
N VAL A 128 -7.38 -1.21 -31.38
CA VAL A 128 -6.86 0.05 -30.85
C VAL A 128 -6.64 -0.01 -29.34
N VAL A 129 -5.66 0.72 -28.85
CA VAL A 129 -5.43 0.96 -27.41
C VAL A 129 -5.37 2.46 -27.14
N PRO A 130 -5.62 2.92 -25.89
CA PRO A 130 -5.43 4.31 -25.54
C PRO A 130 -4.03 4.80 -25.92
N GLN A 131 -3.97 5.89 -26.67
CA GLN A 131 -2.74 6.53 -27.12
C GLN A 131 -2.42 7.73 -26.24
N GLU A 132 -1.14 8.00 -26.00
CA GLU A 132 -0.70 9.15 -25.21
C GLU A 132 -1.04 10.49 -25.88
N LYS A 133 -1.20 10.49 -27.22
CA LYS A 133 -1.64 11.65 -28.00
C LYS A 133 -2.56 11.23 -29.14
N ILE A 134 -3.60 12.02 -29.36
CA ILE A 134 -4.47 11.93 -30.54
C ILE A 134 -4.97 13.33 -30.94
N VAL A 135 -5.18 13.56 -32.23
CA VAL A 135 -5.81 14.78 -32.74
C VAL A 135 -7.24 14.45 -33.13
N VAL A 136 -8.20 15.12 -32.49
CA VAL A 136 -9.64 15.00 -32.79
C VAL A 136 -10.16 16.40 -33.12
N GLU A 137 -10.71 16.57 -34.32
CA GLU A 137 -11.27 17.86 -34.78
C GLU A 137 -10.31 19.05 -34.61
N GLY A 138 -9.01 18.83 -34.88
CA GLY A 138 -7.97 19.85 -34.75
C GLY A 138 -7.54 20.15 -33.31
N LYS A 139 -8.08 19.46 -32.31
CA LYS A 139 -7.66 19.55 -30.90
C LYS A 139 -6.76 18.38 -30.54
N GLU A 140 -5.59 18.67 -29.97
CA GLU A 140 -4.72 17.66 -29.38
C GLU A 140 -5.27 17.24 -28.02
N LEU A 141 -5.53 15.93 -27.87
CA LEU A 141 -5.89 15.29 -26.61
C LEU A 141 -4.70 14.45 -26.14
N THR A 142 -4.39 14.55 -24.85
CA THR A 142 -3.26 13.84 -24.25
C THR A 142 -3.71 12.91 -23.13
N LEU A 143 -3.09 11.74 -23.03
CA LEU A 143 -3.17 10.86 -21.88
C LEU A 143 -1.78 10.74 -21.23
N PRO A 144 -1.70 10.54 -19.91
CA PRO A 144 -0.42 10.33 -19.26
C PRO A 144 0.23 9.02 -19.73
N ALA A 145 1.56 9.02 -19.79
CA ALA A 145 2.32 7.83 -20.13
C ALA A 145 2.11 6.78 -19.03
N PHE A 146 1.85 5.53 -19.45
CA PHE A 146 1.71 4.39 -18.55
C PHE A 146 3.05 3.70 -18.40
N TYR A 147 3.67 3.78 -17.21
CA TYR A 147 4.96 3.15 -16.98
C TYR A 147 4.86 1.63 -16.90
N ASP A 148 5.98 0.95 -17.07
CA ASP A 148 6.06 -0.50 -16.88
C ASP A 148 6.13 -0.92 -15.41
N THR A 149 6.55 -0.01 -14.54
CA THR A 149 6.81 -0.27 -13.12
C THR A 149 5.99 0.67 -12.25
N VAL A 150 5.26 0.09 -11.31
CA VAL A 150 4.69 0.79 -10.16
C VAL A 150 5.81 1.08 -9.18
N ARG A 151 5.89 2.32 -8.71
CA ARG A 151 6.84 2.78 -7.70
C ARG A 151 6.09 3.24 -6.44
N ALA A 152 6.63 2.93 -5.26
CA ALA A 152 6.24 3.60 -4.02
C ALA A 152 6.66 5.08 -4.08
N LEU A 153 6.07 5.91 -3.22
CA LEU A 153 6.26 7.36 -3.27
C LEU A 153 7.74 7.76 -3.04
N ASP A 154 8.39 7.09 -2.10
CA ASP A 154 9.79 7.34 -1.71
C ASP A 154 10.82 6.82 -2.72
N GLN A 155 10.37 6.14 -3.79
CA GLN A 155 11.19 5.80 -4.95
C GLN A 155 11.16 6.90 -6.03
N VAL A 156 10.38 7.97 -5.82
CA VAL A 156 10.18 9.07 -6.79
C VAL A 156 10.52 10.42 -6.18
N ILE A 157 10.12 10.66 -4.92
CA ILE A 157 10.38 11.91 -4.20
C ILE A 157 10.86 11.65 -2.77
N ASP A 158 11.46 12.66 -2.14
CA ASP A 158 11.80 12.63 -0.72
C ASP A 158 10.54 12.70 0.18
N VAL A 159 10.37 11.69 1.03
CA VAL A 159 9.21 11.52 1.91
C VAL A 159 9.63 11.69 3.37
N ASP A 160 8.87 12.48 4.14
CA ASP A 160 9.22 12.76 5.52
C ASP A 160 8.67 11.72 6.49
N TYR A 161 7.44 11.24 6.26
CA TYR A 161 6.77 10.29 7.15
C TYR A 161 5.90 9.31 6.37
N TYR A 162 5.56 8.20 7.01
CA TYR A 162 4.71 7.17 6.42
C TYR A 162 3.52 6.88 7.33
N LEU A 163 2.31 6.80 6.78
CA LEU A 163 1.11 6.41 7.50
C LEU A 163 0.59 5.09 6.91
N PRO A 164 0.85 3.94 7.57
CA PRO A 164 0.61 2.62 6.97
C PRO A 164 -0.86 2.19 7.04
N GLY A 165 -1.24 1.25 6.16
CA GLY A 165 -2.57 0.63 6.13
C GLY A 165 -3.26 0.69 4.76
N CYS A 166 -4.20 -0.22 4.52
CA CYS A 166 -4.93 -0.33 3.25
C CYS A 166 -6.46 -0.40 3.48
N ALA A 167 -7.10 0.66 3.97
CA ALA A 167 -6.55 1.98 4.30
C ALA A 167 -6.05 2.10 5.76
N PRO A 168 -5.33 3.17 6.13
CA PRO A 168 -4.99 3.45 7.52
C PRO A 168 -6.25 3.64 8.38
N PRO A 169 -6.31 3.10 9.61
CA PRO A 169 -7.46 3.28 10.51
C PRO A 169 -7.69 4.75 10.87
N PRO A 170 -8.95 5.20 11.05
CA PRO A 170 -9.27 6.59 11.39
C PRO A 170 -8.55 7.09 12.64
N GLN A 171 -8.38 6.24 13.67
CA GLN A 171 -7.66 6.63 14.88
C GLN A 171 -6.17 6.87 14.61
N LEU A 172 -5.56 6.11 13.70
CA LEU A 172 -4.17 6.31 13.30
C LEU A 172 -4.01 7.59 12.47
N VAL A 173 -4.96 7.86 11.56
CA VAL A 173 -5.04 9.12 10.81
C VAL A 173 -5.14 10.31 11.77
N TRP A 174 -6.05 10.24 12.74
CA TRP A 174 -6.22 11.28 13.76
C TRP A 174 -4.94 11.54 14.56
N ASN A 175 -4.28 10.48 15.02
CA ASN A 175 -3.02 10.60 15.76
C ASN A 175 -1.93 11.27 14.92
N ALA A 176 -1.83 10.95 13.62
CA ALA A 176 -0.89 11.59 12.71
C ALA A 176 -1.19 13.08 12.53
N VAL A 177 -2.46 13.45 12.33
CA VAL A 177 -2.88 14.85 12.23
C VAL A 177 -2.52 15.63 13.50
N VAL A 178 -2.84 15.09 14.68
CA VAL A 178 -2.51 15.74 15.96
C VAL A 178 -0.99 15.89 16.12
N ALA A 179 -0.21 14.85 15.86
CA ALA A 179 1.25 14.90 15.98
C ALA A 179 1.87 15.96 15.05
N ILE A 180 1.35 16.11 13.83
CA ILE A 180 1.78 17.14 12.87
C ILE A 180 1.41 18.54 13.37
N LEU A 181 0.16 18.74 13.82
CA LEU A 181 -0.31 20.04 14.31
C LEU A 181 0.42 20.50 15.58
N GLU A 182 0.77 19.58 16.46
CA GLU A 182 1.54 19.87 17.68
C GLU A 182 3.05 19.98 17.44
N GLY A 183 3.54 19.65 16.24
CA GLY A 183 4.97 19.57 15.94
C GLY A 183 5.71 18.47 16.70
N LYS A 184 4.98 17.49 17.25
CA LYS A 184 5.52 16.36 18.03
C LYS A 184 5.71 15.13 17.13
N LEU A 185 6.56 15.29 16.12
CA LEU A 185 6.83 14.23 15.17
C LEU A 185 8.08 13.43 15.57
N PRO A 186 8.10 12.11 15.31
CA PRO A 186 9.32 11.31 15.43
C PRO A 186 10.37 11.75 14.39
N PRO A 187 11.58 11.18 14.42
CA PRO A 187 12.59 11.45 13.40
C PRO A 187 12.05 11.22 11.98
N LYS A 188 12.50 12.04 11.04
CA LYS A 188 12.19 11.89 9.60
C LYS A 188 12.47 10.46 9.14
N GLY A 189 11.60 9.94 8.28
CA GLY A 189 11.62 8.57 7.77
C GLY A 189 10.81 7.58 8.63
N SER A 190 10.28 8.03 9.77
CA SER A 190 9.51 7.15 10.66
C SER A 190 8.14 6.77 10.07
N VAL A 191 7.74 5.55 10.34
CA VAL A 191 6.37 5.08 10.14
C VAL A 191 5.53 5.47 11.35
N LEU A 192 4.45 6.22 11.15
CA LEU A 192 3.55 6.73 12.19
C LEU A 192 2.61 5.64 12.70
N SER A 193 3.19 4.53 13.17
CA SER A 193 2.54 3.38 13.81
C SER A 193 3.54 2.73 14.77
N PRO A 194 3.10 1.97 15.79
CA PRO A 194 4.03 1.30 16.69
C PRO A 194 5.03 0.39 15.94
N ASN A 195 6.31 0.48 16.31
CA ASN A 195 7.37 -0.35 15.72
C ASN A 195 7.48 -1.71 16.41
N LYS A 196 6.41 -2.49 16.32
CA LYS A 196 6.27 -3.84 16.88
C LYS A 196 5.50 -4.72 15.91
N SER A 197 5.70 -6.04 15.99
CA SER A 197 4.97 -6.97 15.15
C SER A 197 3.50 -7.04 15.57
N LEU A 198 2.61 -7.40 14.66
CA LEU A 198 1.19 -7.58 14.98
C LEU A 198 0.97 -8.70 16.01
N CYS A 199 1.90 -9.67 16.09
CA CYS A 199 1.84 -10.71 17.10
C CYS A 199 2.00 -10.19 18.54
N ASP A 200 2.57 -9.00 18.73
CA ASP A 200 2.78 -8.42 20.06
C ASP A 200 1.45 -7.98 20.70
N ASP A 201 0.51 -7.50 19.88
CA ASP A 201 -0.83 -7.12 20.35
C ASP A 201 -1.84 -8.28 20.24
N CYS A 202 -1.49 -9.35 19.52
CA CYS A 202 -2.42 -10.43 19.24
C CYS A 202 -2.61 -11.42 20.37
N ASP A 203 -3.82 -11.47 20.92
CA ASP A 203 -4.18 -12.42 21.98
C ASP A 203 -4.01 -13.88 21.57
N ARG A 204 -4.25 -14.20 20.30
CA ARG A 204 -4.02 -15.55 19.76
C ARG A 204 -2.56 -15.98 19.82
N ASN A 205 -1.61 -15.04 19.94
CA ASN A 205 -0.18 -15.36 20.06
C ASN A 205 0.11 -16.23 21.29
N LYS A 206 -0.66 -16.06 22.37
CA LYS A 206 -0.55 -16.85 23.62
C LYS A 206 -0.92 -18.32 23.44
N THR A 207 -1.64 -18.66 22.38
CA THR A 207 -2.09 -20.03 22.08
C THR A 207 -1.10 -20.83 21.23
N LYS A 208 0.03 -20.23 20.83
CA LYS A 208 1.05 -20.94 20.05
C LYS A 208 1.67 -22.05 20.90
N PRO A 209 1.87 -23.25 20.35
CA PRO A 209 2.62 -24.30 21.04
C PRO A 209 4.10 -23.86 21.21
N GLU A 210 4.79 -24.46 22.18
CA GLU A 210 6.22 -24.23 22.43
C GLU A 210 7.06 -24.46 21.17
N LYS A 211 6.73 -25.52 20.40
CA LYS A 211 7.25 -25.77 19.06
C LYS A 211 6.13 -25.65 18.03
N LEU A 212 6.08 -24.51 17.35
CA LEU A 212 5.21 -24.33 16.19
C LEU A 212 5.78 -25.10 15.00
N SER A 213 5.02 -26.08 14.52
CA SER A 213 5.36 -26.95 13.40
C SER A 213 4.20 -27.02 12.42
N ILE A 214 4.51 -26.92 11.14
CA ILE A 214 3.51 -26.90 10.06
C ILE A 214 3.84 -28.02 9.08
N LYS A 215 2.87 -28.93 8.90
CA LYS A 215 2.96 -30.08 7.99
C LYS A 215 2.20 -29.88 6.68
N GLU A 216 1.37 -28.85 6.62
CA GLU A 216 0.54 -28.53 5.46
C GLU A 216 0.07 -27.08 5.61
N PHE A 217 0.02 -26.33 4.51
CA PHE A 217 -0.64 -25.04 4.48
C PHE A 217 -2.07 -25.16 3.97
N LYS A 218 -2.99 -24.51 4.67
CA LYS A 218 -4.41 -24.45 4.33
C LYS A 218 -4.81 -23.03 4.01
N ARG A 219 -5.72 -22.88 3.05
CA ARG A 219 -6.36 -21.61 2.72
C ARG A 219 -7.61 -21.44 3.60
N PRO A 220 -8.04 -20.21 3.89
CA PRO A 220 -9.16 -19.96 4.81
C PRO A 220 -10.48 -20.67 4.48
N TRP A 221 -10.70 -21.11 3.24
CA TRP A 221 -11.90 -21.85 2.82
C TRP A 221 -11.75 -23.38 2.91
N GLU A 222 -10.55 -23.89 3.15
CA GLU A 222 -10.27 -25.35 3.26
C GLU A 222 -10.43 -25.86 4.69
N ILE A 223 -10.59 -24.95 5.66
CA ILE A 223 -10.68 -25.27 7.08
C ILE A 223 -11.65 -24.31 7.78
N MET A 224 -12.40 -24.83 8.76
CA MET A 224 -13.14 -23.98 9.67
C MET A 224 -12.19 -23.44 10.73
N LEU A 225 -11.96 -22.12 10.72
CA LEU A 225 -10.98 -21.46 11.58
C LEU A 225 -11.47 -21.36 13.03
N ASP A 226 -10.70 -21.94 13.95
CA ASP A 226 -10.89 -21.75 15.39
C ASP A 226 -10.61 -20.28 15.74
N PRO A 227 -11.58 -19.53 16.30
CA PRO A 227 -11.44 -18.12 16.59
C PRO A 227 -10.52 -17.80 17.78
N GLU A 228 -10.11 -18.79 18.55
CA GLU A 228 -9.23 -18.58 19.71
C GLU A 228 -7.78 -18.92 19.39
N LYS A 229 -7.53 -19.81 18.43
CA LYS A 229 -6.18 -20.29 18.10
C LYS A 229 -5.45 -19.42 17.09
N CYS A 230 -4.13 -19.36 17.23
CA CYS A 230 -3.25 -18.72 16.24
C CYS A 230 -3.41 -19.34 14.85
N PHE A 231 -3.63 -18.52 13.81
CA PHE A 231 -3.79 -19.00 12.44
C PHE A 231 -2.61 -19.82 11.92
N LEU A 232 -1.37 -19.43 12.25
CA LEU A 232 -0.18 -20.21 11.85
C LEU A 232 -0.15 -21.59 12.53
N ALA A 233 -0.61 -21.69 13.78
CA ALA A 233 -0.75 -22.97 14.47
C ALA A 233 -1.86 -23.85 13.89
N GLN A 234 -2.79 -23.26 13.13
CA GLN A 234 -3.83 -23.96 12.38
C GLN A 234 -3.40 -24.30 10.93
N GLY A 235 -2.14 -24.03 10.56
CA GLY A 235 -1.63 -24.22 9.20
C GLY A 235 -2.07 -23.15 8.20
N VAL A 236 -2.64 -22.03 8.66
CA VAL A 236 -3.10 -20.94 7.79
C VAL A 236 -2.10 -19.79 7.79
N ILE A 237 -1.63 -19.41 6.60
CA ILE A 237 -0.66 -18.33 6.43
C ILE A 237 -1.25 -17.01 6.98
N CYS A 238 -0.57 -16.45 7.98
CA CYS A 238 -0.89 -15.17 8.58
C CYS A 238 0.38 -14.31 8.61
N MET A 239 0.36 -13.17 7.92
CA MET A 239 1.50 -12.26 7.79
C MET A 239 1.82 -11.46 9.07
N GLY A 240 1.05 -11.66 10.14
CA GLY A 240 1.18 -10.91 11.40
C GLY A 240 2.61 -10.80 11.97
N PRO A 241 3.40 -11.88 12.01
CA PRO A 241 4.79 -11.82 12.51
C PRO A 241 5.71 -10.89 11.72
N ALA A 242 5.42 -10.66 10.43
CA ALA A 242 6.20 -9.79 9.54
C ALA A 242 5.48 -8.45 9.26
N THR A 243 4.50 -8.09 10.07
CA THR A 243 3.66 -6.91 9.84
C THR A 243 3.62 -6.03 11.08
N ARG A 244 3.71 -4.72 10.93
CA ARG A 244 3.55 -3.77 12.04
C ARG A 244 2.15 -3.84 12.64
N THR A 245 2.08 -3.56 13.93
CA THR A 245 0.81 -3.33 14.62
C THR A 245 0.28 -1.90 14.44
N GLY A 246 -0.83 -1.56 15.11
CA GLY A 246 -1.55 -0.29 15.01
C GLY A 246 -2.82 -0.36 14.14
N CYS A 247 -3.15 -1.56 13.63
CA CYS A 247 -4.35 -1.79 12.82
C CYS A 247 -5.60 -2.15 13.63
N GLU A 248 -5.51 -2.14 14.96
CA GLU A 248 -6.56 -2.59 15.89
C GLU A 248 -6.98 -4.06 15.64
N GLU A 249 -6.09 -4.86 15.05
CA GLU A 249 -6.28 -6.28 14.77
C GLU A 249 -7.55 -6.65 13.99
N ARG A 250 -8.13 -5.70 13.24
CA ARG A 250 -9.46 -5.82 12.61
C ARG A 250 -9.67 -7.11 11.83
N CYS A 251 -8.66 -7.57 11.09
CA CYS A 251 -8.74 -8.85 10.37
C CYS A 251 -8.89 -10.03 11.33
N ILE A 252 -8.07 -10.06 12.38
CA ILE A 252 -8.01 -11.14 13.35
C ILE A 252 -9.30 -11.18 14.18
N SER A 253 -9.83 -10.01 14.56
CA SER A 253 -11.13 -9.88 15.24
C SER A 253 -12.29 -10.39 14.36
N ALA A 254 -12.20 -10.25 13.04
CA ALA A 254 -13.13 -10.82 12.08
C ALA A 254 -12.84 -12.30 11.74
N ASN A 255 -12.02 -12.99 12.54
CA ASN A 255 -11.57 -14.36 12.33
C ASN A 255 -10.88 -14.62 10.97
N MET A 256 -10.11 -13.64 10.49
CA MET A 256 -9.33 -13.73 9.25
C MET A 256 -7.83 -13.49 9.49
N PRO A 257 -6.93 -14.21 8.81
CA PRO A 257 -5.49 -14.02 8.97
C PRO A 257 -5.05 -12.64 8.45
N CYS A 258 -4.01 -12.09 9.09
CA CYS A 258 -3.37 -10.86 8.64
C CYS A 258 -2.79 -11.04 7.23
N ARG A 259 -3.02 -10.02 6.38
CA ARG A 259 -2.56 -10.00 4.98
C ARG A 259 -1.33 -9.11 4.75
N GLY A 260 -0.84 -8.42 5.77
CA GLY A 260 0.41 -7.67 5.72
C GLY A 260 0.33 -6.22 5.23
N CYS A 261 -0.85 -5.60 5.18
CA CYS A 261 -1.03 -4.28 4.58
C CYS A 261 -0.36 -3.11 5.32
N PHE A 262 0.06 -3.30 6.57
CA PHE A 262 0.78 -2.28 7.35
C PHE A 262 2.29 -2.25 7.07
N GLY A 263 2.81 -3.23 6.33
CA GLY A 263 4.24 -3.34 6.06
C GLY A 263 5.06 -3.86 7.24
N PRO A 264 6.37 -4.02 7.05
CA PRO A 264 7.29 -4.62 8.02
C PRO A 264 7.77 -3.61 9.08
N THR A 265 8.30 -4.07 10.22
CA THR A 265 8.97 -3.23 11.24
C THR A 265 10.27 -2.61 10.74
N ASP A 266 10.85 -1.65 11.47
CA ASP A 266 12.00 -0.85 10.99
C ASP A 266 13.25 -1.68 10.69
N GLN A 267 13.42 -2.84 11.34
CA GLN A 267 14.57 -3.71 11.11
C GLN A 267 14.41 -4.61 9.88
N VAL A 268 13.29 -4.54 9.18
CA VAL A 268 12.94 -5.44 8.09
C VAL A 268 12.71 -4.62 6.83
N TYR A 269 13.65 -4.74 5.89
CA TYR A 269 13.56 -4.09 4.58
C TYR A 269 12.51 -4.75 3.69
N ASP A 270 12.62 -6.07 3.50
CA ASP A 270 11.71 -6.84 2.64
C ASP A 270 10.79 -7.71 3.51
N GLN A 271 9.51 -7.31 3.55
CA GLN A 271 8.47 -8.01 4.30
C GLN A 271 8.28 -9.47 3.85
N GLY A 272 8.19 -9.68 2.54
CA GLY A 272 7.88 -10.99 1.96
C GLY A 272 9.04 -11.96 2.19
N ALA A 273 10.27 -11.52 1.95
CA ALA A 273 11.47 -12.32 2.18
C ALA A 273 11.67 -12.64 3.66
N LYS A 274 11.40 -11.67 4.57
CA LYS A 274 11.50 -11.92 6.00
C LYS A 274 10.44 -12.89 6.49
N PHE A 275 9.22 -12.78 5.99
CA PHE A 275 8.16 -13.73 6.32
C PHE A 275 8.49 -15.12 5.78
N LEU A 276 8.97 -15.24 4.54
CA LEU A 276 9.41 -16.50 3.94
C LEU A 276 10.52 -17.17 4.78
N SER A 277 11.50 -16.40 5.24
CA SER A 277 12.57 -16.90 6.11
C SER A 277 12.01 -17.45 7.43
N ALA A 278 11.05 -16.75 8.04
CA ALA A 278 10.39 -17.25 9.24
C ALA A 278 9.54 -18.49 8.94
N LEU A 279 8.78 -18.48 7.84
CA LEU A 279 7.91 -19.59 7.43
C LEU A 279 8.71 -20.88 7.18
N ALA A 280 9.86 -20.77 6.51
CA ALA A 280 10.74 -21.91 6.23
C ALA A 280 11.19 -22.62 7.53
N SER A 281 11.44 -21.87 8.61
CA SER A 281 11.79 -22.46 9.91
C SER A 281 10.64 -23.16 10.63
N LEU A 282 9.39 -22.97 10.18
CA LEU A 282 8.20 -23.59 10.78
C LEU A 282 7.80 -24.89 10.06
N ILE A 283 8.36 -25.18 8.89
CA ILE A 283 8.04 -26.39 8.13
C ILE A 283 8.65 -27.59 8.84
N GLU A 284 7.80 -28.55 9.24
CA GLU A 284 8.24 -29.83 9.77
C GLU A 284 8.32 -30.84 8.64
N ALA A 285 9.53 -31.13 8.18
CA ALA A 285 9.81 -32.10 7.12
C ALA A 285 11.06 -32.92 7.46
N LYS A 286 11.09 -34.18 7.00
CA LYS A 286 12.20 -35.12 7.21
C LYS A 286 13.25 -35.07 6.10
N ASP A 287 12.82 -34.73 4.89
CA ASP A 287 13.66 -34.66 3.70
C ASP A 287 13.19 -33.57 2.73
N GLU A 288 13.99 -33.31 1.69
CA GLU A 288 13.70 -32.29 0.67
C GLU A 288 12.39 -32.55 -0.07
N LYS A 289 12.01 -33.81 -0.30
CA LYS A 289 10.77 -34.16 -1.02
C LYS A 289 9.54 -33.80 -0.21
N GLU A 290 9.60 -33.95 1.11
CA GLU A 290 8.52 -33.53 2.00
C GLU A 290 8.43 -32.00 2.06
N ILE A 291 9.56 -31.28 2.05
CA ILE A 291 9.55 -29.81 1.94
C ILE A 291 8.87 -29.36 0.65
N GLU A 292 9.24 -29.94 -0.50
CA GLU A 292 8.64 -29.60 -1.79
C GLU A 292 7.13 -29.78 -1.76
N LYS A 293 6.64 -30.94 -1.28
CA LYS A 293 5.20 -31.21 -1.16
C LYS A 293 4.48 -30.19 -0.29
N ILE A 294 5.07 -29.78 0.83
CA ILE A 294 4.47 -28.78 1.72
C ILE A 294 4.45 -27.41 1.04
N VAL A 295 5.54 -27.00 0.40
CA VAL A 295 5.63 -25.70 -0.28
C VAL A 295 4.68 -25.63 -1.48
N GLU A 296 4.48 -26.73 -2.21
CA GLU A 296 3.54 -26.82 -3.33
C GLU A 296 2.08 -26.57 -2.92
N THR A 297 1.72 -26.72 -1.64
CA THR A 297 0.40 -26.33 -1.13
C THR A 297 0.17 -24.81 -1.14
N ILE A 298 1.24 -24.01 -1.24
CA ILE A 298 1.18 -22.56 -1.35
C ILE A 298 0.96 -22.19 -2.83
N VAL A 299 -0.30 -22.01 -3.21
CA VAL A 299 -0.71 -21.80 -4.61
C VAL A 299 -0.11 -20.56 -5.27
N ASP A 300 0.05 -19.47 -4.51
CA ASP A 300 0.59 -18.20 -5.03
C ASP A 300 1.51 -17.53 -4.00
N PRO A 301 2.77 -17.98 -3.87
CA PRO A 301 3.72 -17.41 -2.93
C PRO A 301 3.97 -15.92 -3.19
N ALA A 302 4.04 -15.54 -4.46
CA ALA A 302 4.34 -14.18 -4.89
C ALA A 302 3.23 -13.21 -4.49
N GLY A 303 1.97 -13.50 -4.84
CA GLY A 303 0.82 -12.69 -4.46
C GLY A 303 0.44 -12.79 -2.98
N THR A 304 0.85 -13.86 -2.28
CA THR A 304 0.63 -14.01 -0.84
C THR A 304 1.62 -13.18 -0.02
N PHE A 305 2.92 -13.31 -0.29
CA PHE A 305 3.97 -12.69 0.55
C PHE A 305 4.29 -11.25 0.16
N TYR A 306 4.01 -10.86 -1.10
CA TYR A 306 4.29 -9.51 -1.62
C TYR A 306 3.03 -8.72 -1.97
N ARG A 307 1.87 -9.11 -1.44
CA ARG A 307 0.55 -8.56 -1.76
C ARG A 307 0.48 -7.04 -1.79
N PHE A 308 1.17 -6.39 -0.86
CA PHE A 308 1.19 -4.93 -0.71
C PHE A 308 2.57 -4.30 -0.92
N SER A 309 3.62 -5.09 -1.11
CA SER A 309 5.01 -4.65 -0.94
C SER A 309 5.95 -5.05 -2.08
N LEU A 310 5.43 -5.61 -3.17
CA LEU A 310 6.25 -6.01 -4.32
C LEU A 310 7.18 -4.88 -4.82
N PRO A 311 6.73 -3.62 -5.02
CA PRO A 311 7.62 -2.55 -5.49
C PRO A 311 8.78 -2.20 -4.55
N LYS A 312 8.63 -2.46 -3.24
CA LYS A 312 9.65 -2.23 -2.20
C LYS A 312 10.44 -3.49 -1.82
N SER A 313 10.13 -4.62 -2.45
CA SER A 313 10.88 -5.86 -2.25
C SER A 313 12.24 -5.81 -2.93
N ILE A 314 13.13 -6.73 -2.56
CA ILE A 314 14.39 -6.98 -3.27
C ILE A 314 14.17 -7.45 -4.71
N LEU A 315 12.97 -7.97 -5.03
CA LEU A 315 12.61 -8.40 -6.37
C LEU A 315 12.26 -7.19 -7.24
N GLY A 316 11.47 -6.24 -6.69
CA GLY A 316 10.98 -5.01 -7.32
C GLY A 316 10.00 -5.23 -8.48
N ARG A 317 10.39 -6.07 -9.45
CA ARG A 317 9.60 -6.48 -10.62
C ARG A 317 10.10 -7.80 -11.20
N ARG A 318 9.25 -8.45 -12.01
CA ARG A 318 9.70 -9.55 -12.88
C ARG A 318 10.61 -9.00 -13.98
N LYS A 319 11.66 -9.74 -14.35
CA LYS A 319 12.53 -9.43 -15.49
C LYS A 319 11.68 -9.34 -16.77
N MET A 320 11.82 -8.23 -17.51
CA MET A 320 10.95 -7.93 -18.66
C MET A 320 11.06 -8.95 -19.79
N GLU A 321 12.26 -9.47 -20.04
CA GLU A 321 12.53 -10.52 -21.04
C GLU A 321 11.75 -11.82 -20.79
N ALA A 322 11.30 -12.04 -19.55
CA ALA A 322 10.54 -13.24 -19.16
C ALA A 322 9.02 -13.07 -19.31
N ILE A 323 8.53 -11.93 -19.80
CA ILE A 323 7.11 -11.61 -19.98
C ILE A 323 6.80 -11.74 -21.48
N LYS A 324 6.21 -12.87 -21.88
CA LYS A 324 5.74 -13.14 -23.24
C LYS A 324 4.27 -12.76 -23.41
#